data_AF-A0A3S2CWY2-F1
#
_entry.id   AF-A0A3S2CWY2-F1
#
_cell.length_a   1.000
_cell.length_b   1.000
_cell.length_c   1.000
_cell.angle_alpha   90.00
_cell.angle_beta   90.00
_cell.angle_gamma   90.00
#
_symmetry.space_group_name_H-M   'P 1'
#
loop_
_entity.id
_entity.type
_entity.pdbx_description
1 polymer ?
#
loop_
_entity_poly.entity_id
_entity_poly.type
_entity_poly.pdbx_seq_one_letter_code
_entity_poly.pdbx_strand_id
1 'polypeptide(L)'
;MVLAFFCYATWLATGFLLWPSYPVLALAVLAFTAALQSSIMHEVLHGHPTRNARVNEAFVFLPIGLVWPFRRFKTIHLRHHADERLTDPLDDPESYYQALWQHDELPPTMKFLLKINNTMAGRFVLGPWLSCVGFFIDDAKQMIAGDKAIRKAWLLHAIGLAVVLPIVQFGFGIPLWLYILVPVWLGQSLISIRTFAEHQWSEHPEGRTVIVERSPLSFLFLNNNLHFVHHKTPTVAWYKLPKLFRDRREEWLRMNNGYAYPNYFALIKAYAFKAKEPIVHPVLRRAPEPGRAFKPRIRARSISGLGSAPVPAEPPKE
;
A
#
# COMPACT_ATOMS: atom_id res chain seq x y z
N MET A 1 -8.68 -4.48 17.16
CA MET A 1 -8.05 -4.74 18.48
C MET A 1 -7.64 -6.20 18.60
N VAL A 2 -8.59 -7.15 18.72
CA VAL A 2 -8.29 -8.60 18.87
C VAL A 2 -7.32 -9.11 17.79
N LEU A 3 -7.56 -8.78 16.53
CA LEU A 3 -6.70 -9.21 15.43
C LEU A 3 -5.25 -8.68 15.53
N ALA A 4 -5.04 -7.47 16.04
CA ALA A 4 -3.70 -6.93 16.26
C ALA A 4 -2.96 -7.70 17.36
N PHE A 5 -3.64 -7.95 18.49
CA PHE A 5 -3.07 -8.78 19.55
C PHE A 5 -2.77 -10.21 19.07
N PHE A 6 -3.70 -10.81 18.31
CA PHE A 6 -3.48 -12.12 17.71
C PHE A 6 -2.24 -12.12 16.81
N CYS A 7 -2.07 -11.11 15.95
CA CYS A 7 -0.90 -10.98 15.08
C CYS A 7 0.42 -10.97 15.87
N TYR A 8 0.53 -10.15 16.93
CA TYR A 8 1.74 -10.11 17.76
C TYR A 8 1.93 -11.36 18.62
N ALA A 9 0.83 -11.94 19.13
CA ALA A 9 0.89 -13.19 19.88
C ALA A 9 1.36 -14.35 19.00
N THR A 10 0.87 -14.45 17.76
CA THR A 10 1.34 -15.41 16.77
C THR A 10 2.81 -15.18 16.45
N TRP A 11 3.25 -13.93 16.27
CA TRP A 11 4.66 -13.61 16.04
C TRP A 11 5.56 -14.09 17.19
N LEU A 12 5.21 -13.74 18.44
CA LEU A 12 5.95 -14.16 19.64
C LEU A 12 5.93 -15.67 19.83
N ALA A 13 4.76 -16.31 19.75
CA ALA A 13 4.62 -17.75 19.92
C ALA A 13 5.37 -18.52 18.83
N THR A 14 5.35 -18.05 17.59
CA THR A 14 6.09 -18.67 16.49
C THR A 14 7.60 -18.54 16.71
N GLY A 15 8.07 -17.35 17.09
CA GLY A 15 9.49 -17.12 17.33
C GLY A 15 10.06 -17.86 18.55
N PHE A 16 9.29 -17.97 19.66
CA PHE A 16 9.76 -18.64 20.87
C PHE A 16 9.48 -20.14 20.91
N LEU A 17 8.31 -20.58 20.41
CA LEU A 17 7.85 -21.96 20.60
C LEU A 17 8.01 -22.80 19.33
N LEU A 18 7.77 -22.23 18.15
CA LEU A 18 7.77 -23.00 16.91
C LEU A 18 9.14 -23.04 16.23
N TRP A 19 9.86 -21.91 16.20
CA TRP A 19 11.17 -21.78 15.56
C TRP A 19 12.21 -22.81 16.03
N PRO A 20 12.38 -23.09 17.33
CA PRO A 20 13.44 -24.01 17.78
C PRO A 20 13.28 -25.45 17.27
N SER A 21 12.04 -25.89 16.99
CA SER A 21 11.74 -27.27 16.61
C SER A 21 11.30 -27.43 15.16
N TYR A 22 10.69 -26.40 14.57
CA TYR A 22 10.09 -26.45 13.23
C TYR A 22 10.45 -25.21 12.40
N PRO A 23 11.74 -25.01 12.06
CA PRO A 23 12.23 -23.75 11.50
C PRO A 23 11.55 -23.37 10.17
N VAL A 24 11.34 -24.33 9.26
CA VAL A 24 10.69 -24.06 7.96
C VAL A 24 9.24 -23.58 8.15
N LEU A 25 8.47 -24.28 8.98
CA LEU A 25 7.09 -23.90 9.27
C LEU A 25 7.03 -22.55 10.01
N ALA A 26 7.94 -22.33 10.96
CA ALA A 26 8.03 -21.07 11.69
C ALA A 26 8.30 -19.89 10.74
N LEU A 27 9.24 -20.01 9.80
CA LEU A 27 9.51 -18.96 8.82
C LEU A 27 8.30 -18.67 7.93
N ALA A 28 7.56 -19.69 7.51
CA ALA A 28 6.34 -19.52 6.72
C ALA A 28 5.24 -18.80 7.51
N VAL A 29 5.02 -19.18 8.78
CA VAL A 29 4.06 -18.52 9.67
C VAL A 29 4.48 -17.08 9.97
N LEU A 30 5.77 -16.82 10.19
CA LEU A 30 6.30 -15.47 10.38
C LEU A 30 6.12 -14.60 9.12
N ALA A 31 6.33 -15.16 7.92
CA ALA A 31 6.07 -14.45 6.66
C ALA A 31 4.59 -14.05 6.53
N PHE A 32 3.67 -14.98 6.80
CA PHE A 32 2.24 -14.70 6.80
C PHE A 32 1.86 -13.67 7.86
N THR A 33 2.47 -13.73 9.04
CA THR A 33 2.24 -12.79 10.14
C THR A 33 2.76 -11.39 9.80
N ALA A 34 3.90 -11.27 9.13
CA ALA A 34 4.42 -9.99 8.64
C ALA A 34 3.50 -9.37 7.57
N ALA A 35 2.97 -10.18 6.65
CA ALA A 35 1.96 -9.74 5.70
C ALA A 35 0.67 -9.28 6.41
N LEU A 36 0.16 -10.06 7.36
CA LEU A 36 -1.01 -9.70 8.15
C LEU A 36 -0.81 -8.38 8.91
N GLN A 37 0.37 -8.16 9.49
CA GLN A 37 0.70 -6.91 10.18
C GLN A 37 0.66 -5.71 9.23
N SER A 38 1.13 -5.85 7.99
CA SER A 38 1.00 -4.82 6.96
C SER A 38 -0.47 -4.48 6.65
N SER A 39 -1.34 -5.49 6.52
CA SER A 39 -2.78 -5.25 6.36
C SER A 39 -3.42 -4.59 7.58
N ILE A 40 -2.99 -4.95 8.80
CA ILE A 40 -3.46 -4.29 10.04
C ILE A 40 -2.97 -2.84 10.08
N MET A 41 -1.73 -2.55 9.67
CA MET A 41 -1.23 -1.18 9.54
C MET A 41 -2.09 -0.35 8.60
N HIS A 42 -2.50 -0.92 7.46
CA HIS A 42 -3.42 -0.31 6.51
C HIS A 42 -4.80 -0.02 7.13
N GLU A 43 -5.38 -0.97 7.87
CA GLU A 43 -6.64 -0.72 8.58
C GLU A 43 -6.51 0.38 9.64
N VAL A 44 -5.37 0.40 10.35
CA VAL A 44 -5.09 1.33 11.45
C VAL A 44 -4.89 2.77 10.97
N LEU A 45 -4.25 2.97 9.81
CA LEU A 45 -4.10 4.31 9.23
C LEU A 45 -5.44 4.95 8.83
N HIS A 46 -6.48 4.14 8.60
CA HIS A 46 -7.85 4.56 8.28
C HIS A 46 -8.70 4.89 9.51
N GLY A 47 -8.08 4.92 10.69
CA GLY A 47 -8.74 5.35 11.92
C GLY A 47 -9.41 4.22 12.68
N HIS A 48 -9.06 2.97 12.40
CA HIS A 48 -9.47 1.83 13.23
C HIS A 48 -8.37 1.44 14.23
N PRO A 49 -8.71 0.76 15.33
CA PRO A 49 -10.06 0.33 15.72
C PRO A 49 -10.82 1.33 16.60
N THR A 50 -10.20 2.44 17.02
CA THR A 50 -10.80 3.45 17.93
C THR A 50 -10.85 4.82 17.27
N ARG A 51 -11.57 5.78 17.88
CA ARG A 51 -11.54 7.17 17.43
C ARG A 51 -10.22 7.90 17.73
N ASN A 52 -9.32 7.30 18.52
CA ASN A 52 -8.07 7.94 18.94
C ASN A 52 -6.89 7.42 18.10
N ALA A 53 -6.34 8.31 17.26
CA ALA A 53 -5.23 7.97 16.37
C ALA A 53 -3.96 7.48 17.09
N ARG A 54 -3.68 7.94 18.32
CA ARG A 54 -2.50 7.51 19.09
C ARG A 54 -2.69 6.10 19.64
N VAL A 55 -3.89 5.78 20.11
CA VAL A 55 -4.24 4.42 20.57
C VAL A 55 -4.19 3.46 19.38
N ASN A 56 -4.70 3.87 18.22
CA ASN A 56 -4.64 3.10 16.99
C ASN A 56 -3.19 2.84 16.57
N GLU A 57 -2.33 3.87 16.55
CA GLU A 57 -0.91 3.73 16.24
C GLU A 57 -0.18 2.78 17.21
N ALA A 58 -0.54 2.79 18.50
CA ALA A 58 0.05 1.86 19.48
C ALA A 58 -0.17 0.39 19.11
N PHE A 59 -1.28 0.04 18.46
CA PHE A 59 -1.55 -1.33 17.99
C PHE A 59 -0.64 -1.80 16.86
N VAL A 60 0.14 -0.93 16.23
CA VAL A 60 1.06 -1.28 15.13
C VAL A 60 2.45 -0.67 15.31
N PHE A 61 2.73 -0.16 16.51
CA PHE A 61 3.94 0.59 16.79
C PHE A 61 5.21 -0.24 16.61
N LEU A 62 5.16 -1.54 16.94
CA LEU A 62 6.28 -2.45 16.78
C LEU A 62 6.32 -2.98 15.33
N PRO A 63 7.28 -2.55 14.49
CA PRO A 63 7.27 -2.84 13.07
C PRO A 63 7.89 -4.21 12.79
N ILE A 64 7.15 -5.29 13.01
CA ILE A 64 7.67 -6.65 12.79
C ILE A 64 8.00 -6.96 11.32
N GLY A 65 7.41 -6.20 10.37
CA GLY A 65 7.77 -6.19 8.95
C GLY A 65 8.97 -5.30 8.58
N LEU A 66 9.62 -4.66 9.56
CA LEU A 66 10.87 -3.87 9.54
C LEU A 66 10.97 -2.64 8.62
N VAL A 67 10.31 -2.61 7.47
CA VAL A 67 10.64 -1.65 6.40
C VAL A 67 9.91 -0.32 6.53
N TRP A 68 8.60 -0.35 6.80
CA TRP A 68 7.72 0.80 6.57
C TRP A 68 7.44 1.59 7.86
N PRO A 69 7.90 2.86 7.99
CA PRO A 69 7.50 3.72 9.10
C PRO A 69 6.01 4.01 9.04
N PHE A 70 5.26 3.60 10.07
CA PHE A 70 3.78 3.68 10.08
C PHE A 70 3.25 5.08 9.72
N ARG A 71 3.82 6.15 10.29
CA ARG A 71 3.35 7.52 10.00
C ARG A 71 3.65 7.96 8.57
N ARG A 72 4.75 7.49 7.99
CA ARG A 72 5.08 7.77 6.60
C ARG A 72 4.11 7.03 5.69
N PHE A 73 3.91 5.73 5.94
CA PHE A 73 2.93 4.91 5.23
C PHE A 73 1.53 5.54 5.29
N LYS A 74 1.08 5.95 6.48
CA LYS A 74 -0.19 6.68 6.64
C LYS A 74 -0.27 7.93 5.78
N THR A 75 0.80 8.73 5.71
CA THR A 75 0.79 10.00 4.97
C THR A 75 0.70 9.77 3.47
N ILE A 76 1.50 8.83 2.93
CA ILE A 76 1.48 8.52 1.49
C ILE A 76 0.16 7.86 1.10
N HIS A 77 -0.33 6.91 1.90
CA HIS A 77 -1.54 6.17 1.58
C HIS A 77 -2.80 7.04 1.68
N LEU A 78 -2.90 7.94 2.66
CA LEU A 78 -4.03 8.88 2.71
C LEU A 78 -4.02 9.88 1.54
N ARG A 79 -2.85 10.17 0.95
CA ARG A 79 -2.76 10.94 -0.30
C ARG A 79 -3.20 10.10 -1.50
N HIS A 80 -2.87 8.81 -1.51
CA HIS A 80 -3.28 7.86 -2.53
C HIS A 80 -4.81 7.74 -2.65
N HIS A 81 -5.55 7.86 -1.55
CA HIS A 81 -7.03 7.91 -1.56
C HIS A 81 -7.65 9.14 -2.26
N ALA A 82 -6.85 10.03 -2.86
CA ALA A 82 -7.35 11.06 -3.76
C ALA A 82 -7.71 10.46 -5.13
N ASP A 83 -8.90 9.86 -5.24
CA ASP A 83 -9.37 9.07 -6.39
C ASP A 83 -9.09 9.68 -7.78
N GLU A 84 -9.25 10.99 -7.96
CA GLU A 84 -9.04 11.67 -9.26
C GLU A 84 -7.60 11.56 -9.79
N ARG A 85 -6.64 11.38 -8.88
CA ARG A 85 -5.20 11.35 -9.16
C ARG A 85 -4.62 9.95 -9.21
N LEU A 86 -5.41 8.93 -8.89
CA LEU A 86 -4.98 7.53 -8.97
C LEU A 86 -4.33 7.26 -10.32
N THR A 87 -3.22 6.53 -10.26
CA THR A 87 -2.33 6.18 -11.37
C THR A 87 -1.41 7.27 -11.91
N ASP A 88 -1.57 8.54 -11.53
CA ASP A 88 -0.62 9.57 -11.95
C ASP A 88 0.77 9.32 -11.32
N PRO A 89 1.83 9.11 -12.11
CA PRO A 89 3.14 8.73 -11.58
C PRO A 89 3.82 9.79 -10.71
N LEU A 90 3.33 11.04 -10.70
CA LEU A 90 3.88 12.12 -9.87
C LEU A 90 2.96 12.51 -8.70
N ASP A 91 1.65 12.37 -8.86
CA ASP A 91 0.67 12.80 -7.85
C ASP A 91 0.16 11.65 -6.96
N ASP A 92 0.14 10.42 -7.49
CA ASP A 92 -0.22 9.22 -6.75
C ASP A 92 1.04 8.51 -6.24
N PRO A 93 1.32 8.54 -4.91
CA PRO A 93 2.52 7.95 -4.34
C PRO A 93 2.56 6.41 -4.39
N GLU A 94 1.44 5.76 -4.72
CA GLU A 94 1.36 4.30 -4.89
C GLU A 94 1.18 3.89 -6.35
N SER A 95 1.33 4.84 -7.29
CA SER A 95 1.26 4.54 -8.73
C SER A 95 2.39 3.59 -9.16
N TYR A 96 2.02 2.59 -9.95
CA TYR A 96 2.96 1.70 -10.62
C TYR A 96 3.39 2.17 -11.99
N TYR A 97 2.84 3.28 -12.46
CA TYR A 97 3.25 3.87 -13.71
C TYR A 97 4.48 4.75 -13.52
N GLN A 98 5.20 4.98 -14.61
CA GLN A 98 6.25 5.99 -14.70
C GLN A 98 5.85 7.06 -15.71
N ALA A 99 6.31 8.30 -15.47
CA ALA A 99 6.30 9.33 -16.49
C ALA A 99 7.20 8.91 -17.66
N LEU A 100 6.81 9.20 -18.90
CA LEU A 100 7.54 8.75 -20.09
C LEU A 100 8.99 9.25 -20.08
N TRP A 101 9.17 10.55 -19.87
CA TRP A 101 10.49 11.19 -19.88
C TRP A 101 11.41 10.65 -18.77
N GLN A 102 10.89 10.39 -17.57
CA GLN A 102 11.66 9.75 -16.50
C GLN A 102 12.05 8.33 -16.85
N HIS A 103 11.13 7.58 -17.48
CA HIS A 103 11.42 6.22 -17.91
C HIS A 103 12.49 6.22 -18.99
N ASP A 104 12.43 7.13 -19.96
CA ASP A 104 13.39 7.22 -21.07
C ASP A 104 14.82 7.48 -20.59
N GLU A 105 14.98 8.25 -19.52
CA GLU A 105 16.27 8.52 -18.85
C GLU A 105 16.84 7.32 -18.06
N LEU A 106 16.04 6.27 -17.81
CA LEU A 106 16.52 5.11 -17.05
C LEU A 106 17.57 4.29 -17.83
N PRO A 107 18.60 3.76 -17.14
CA PRO A 107 19.52 2.80 -17.74
C PRO A 107 18.78 1.57 -18.30
N PRO A 108 19.28 0.93 -19.37
CA PRO A 108 18.64 -0.26 -19.96
C PRO A 108 18.42 -1.40 -18.97
N THR A 109 19.34 -1.58 -18.02
CA THR A 109 19.24 -2.58 -16.95
C THR A 109 18.03 -2.33 -16.04
N MET A 110 17.78 -1.07 -15.68
CA MET A 110 16.62 -0.71 -14.86
C MET A 110 15.31 -0.88 -15.63
N LYS A 111 15.28 -0.49 -16.92
CA LYS A 111 14.12 -0.74 -17.80
C LYS A 111 13.80 -2.23 -17.88
N PHE A 112 14.83 -3.08 -17.96
CA PHE A 112 14.68 -4.53 -17.97
C PHE A 112 14.16 -5.08 -16.63
N LEU A 113 14.71 -4.63 -15.50
CA LEU A 113 14.23 -5.02 -14.17
C LEU A 113 12.75 -4.63 -13.96
N LEU A 114 12.38 -3.41 -14.38
CA LEU A 114 10.99 -2.96 -14.32
C LEU A 114 10.07 -3.79 -15.22
N LYS A 115 10.54 -4.22 -16.39
CA LYS A 115 9.79 -5.14 -17.28
C LYS A 115 9.51 -6.48 -16.59
N ILE A 116 10.49 -7.07 -15.92
CA ILE A 116 10.28 -8.31 -15.15
C ILE A 116 9.32 -8.05 -13.98
N ASN A 117 9.59 -7.01 -13.19
CA ASN A 117 8.77 -6.60 -12.04
C ASN A 117 7.32 -6.24 -12.41
N ASN A 118 7.05 -5.95 -13.68
CA ASN A 118 5.71 -5.68 -14.19
C ASN A 118 4.91 -6.96 -14.51
N THR A 119 5.46 -8.15 -14.26
CA THR A 119 4.72 -9.42 -14.19
C THR A 119 4.41 -9.77 -12.73
N MET A 120 3.39 -10.58 -12.46
CA MET A 120 3.06 -10.98 -11.08
C MET A 120 4.21 -11.77 -10.42
N ALA A 121 4.82 -12.73 -11.13
CA ALA A 121 5.94 -13.50 -10.57
C ALA A 121 7.18 -12.61 -10.34
N GLY A 122 7.48 -11.73 -11.30
CA GLY A 122 8.55 -10.77 -11.14
C GLY A 122 8.30 -9.78 -10.00
N ARG A 123 7.06 -9.30 -9.83
CA ARG A 123 6.66 -8.42 -8.71
C ARG A 123 6.76 -9.12 -7.37
N PHE A 124 6.36 -10.39 -7.31
CA PHE A 124 6.48 -11.19 -6.10
C PHE A 124 7.94 -11.27 -5.64
N VAL A 125 8.88 -11.43 -6.58
CA VAL A 125 10.31 -11.61 -6.23
C VAL A 125 11.06 -10.28 -6.10
N LEU A 126 10.97 -9.42 -7.12
CA LEU A 126 11.73 -8.18 -7.25
C LEU A 126 11.05 -6.98 -6.59
N GLY A 127 9.72 -7.00 -6.49
CA GLY A 127 8.90 -5.88 -6.02
C GLY A 127 9.33 -5.36 -4.65
N PRO A 128 9.44 -6.20 -3.61
CA PRO A 128 9.89 -5.75 -2.30
C PRO A 128 11.24 -5.01 -2.35
N TRP A 129 12.22 -5.52 -3.10
CA TRP A 129 13.53 -4.89 -3.22
C TRP A 129 13.46 -3.52 -3.89
N LEU A 130 12.80 -3.44 -5.05
CA LEU A 130 12.67 -2.21 -5.82
C LEU A 130 11.90 -1.15 -5.03
N SER A 131 10.78 -1.53 -4.41
CA SER A 131 9.96 -0.64 -3.59
C SER A 131 10.69 -0.17 -2.35
N CYS A 132 11.40 -1.05 -1.62
CA CYS A 132 12.19 -0.66 -0.46
C CYS A 132 13.27 0.36 -0.84
N VAL A 133 14.11 0.03 -1.83
CA VAL A 133 15.23 0.89 -2.24
C VAL A 133 14.74 2.25 -2.72
N GLY A 134 13.71 2.28 -3.58
CA GLY A 134 13.11 3.52 -4.05
C GLY A 134 12.58 4.39 -2.90
N PHE A 135 11.85 3.77 -1.96
CA PHE A 135 11.31 4.44 -0.79
C PHE A 135 12.40 5.02 0.11
N PHE A 136 13.45 4.25 0.44
CA PHE A 136 14.56 4.74 1.27
C PHE A 136 15.30 5.91 0.62
N ILE A 137 15.55 5.86 -0.69
CA ILE A 137 16.22 6.94 -1.42
C ILE A 137 15.36 8.21 -1.40
N ASP A 138 14.06 8.09 -1.69
CA ASP A 138 13.13 9.21 -1.71
C ASP A 138 12.99 9.88 -0.34
N ASP A 139 12.77 9.08 0.71
CA ASP A 139 12.66 9.60 2.07
C ASP A 139 13.97 10.20 2.58
N ALA A 140 15.13 9.60 2.25
CA ALA A 140 16.43 10.18 2.61
C ALA A 140 16.62 11.56 1.97
N LYS A 141 16.28 11.73 0.69
CA LYS A 141 16.33 13.02 -0.01
C LYS A 141 15.43 14.05 0.66
N GLN A 142 14.17 13.69 0.98
CA GLN A 142 13.23 14.60 1.64
C GLN A 142 13.66 14.95 3.08
N MET A 143 14.22 13.99 3.81
CA MET A 143 14.79 14.23 5.12
C MET A 143 15.98 15.18 5.05
N ILE A 144 16.89 15.01 4.09
CA ILE A 144 18.04 15.92 3.87
C ILE A 144 17.53 17.32 3.51
N ALA A 145 16.50 17.41 2.67
CA ALA A 145 15.83 18.67 2.31
C ALA A 145 15.08 19.35 3.47
N GLY A 146 15.00 18.71 4.65
CA GLY A 146 14.51 19.33 5.88
C GLY A 146 13.10 18.92 6.30
N ASP A 147 12.50 17.88 5.70
CA ASP A 147 11.16 17.41 6.10
C ASP A 147 11.17 16.82 7.52
N LYS A 148 10.67 17.62 8.48
CA LYS A 148 10.61 17.25 9.90
C LYS A 148 9.59 16.13 10.17
N ALA A 149 8.53 16.01 9.38
CA ALA A 149 7.49 15.00 9.58
C ALA A 149 8.03 13.61 9.21
N ILE A 150 8.76 13.51 8.10
CA ILE A 150 9.41 12.26 7.67
C ILE A 150 10.49 11.87 8.68
N ARG A 151 11.35 12.81 9.11
CA ARG A 151 12.36 12.55 10.16
C ARG A 151 11.71 11.98 11.44
N LYS A 152 10.58 12.55 11.87
CA LYS A 152 9.84 12.06 13.04
C LYS A 152 9.26 10.67 12.83
N ALA A 153 8.75 10.36 11.64
CA ALA A 153 8.25 9.03 11.30
C ALA A 153 9.37 7.99 11.40
N TRP A 154 10.55 8.28 10.84
CA TRP A 154 11.73 7.42 10.93
C TRP A 154 12.26 7.28 12.35
N LEU A 155 12.28 8.35 13.14
CA LEU A 155 12.67 8.27 14.55
C LEU A 155 11.78 7.30 15.33
N LEU A 156 10.46 7.41 15.19
CA LEU A 156 9.52 6.50 15.88
C LEU A 156 9.65 5.07 15.39
N HIS A 157 9.87 4.88 14.08
CA HIS A 157 10.15 3.57 13.51
C HIS A 157 11.44 2.95 14.05
N ALA A 158 12.50 3.75 14.18
CA ALA A 158 13.77 3.32 14.76
C ALA A 158 13.62 2.91 16.23
N ILE A 159 12.79 3.62 17.02
CA ILE A 159 12.44 3.22 18.40
C ILE A 159 11.75 1.86 18.41
N GLY A 160 10.77 1.64 17.51
CA GLY A 160 10.11 0.34 17.38
C GLY A 160 11.09 -0.78 16.97
N LEU A 161 11.97 -0.51 16.00
CA LEU A 161 13.02 -1.44 15.57
C LEU A 161 14.00 -1.78 16.68
N ALA A 162 14.37 -0.80 17.53
CA ALA A 162 15.24 -1.03 18.69
C ALA A 162 14.63 -2.02 19.69
N VAL A 163 13.32 -2.24 19.67
CA VAL A 163 12.64 -3.29 20.44
C VAL A 163 12.54 -4.60 19.64
N VAL A 164 12.11 -4.52 18.37
CA VAL A 164 11.87 -5.72 17.55
C VAL A 164 13.17 -6.49 17.23
N LEU A 165 14.24 -5.80 16.85
CA LEU A 165 15.47 -6.45 16.40
C LEU A 165 16.15 -7.29 17.50
N PRO A 166 16.27 -6.83 18.75
CA PRO A 166 16.78 -7.67 19.84
C PRO A 166 15.89 -8.88 20.13
N ILE A 167 14.57 -8.75 20.05
CA ILE A 167 13.65 -9.89 20.24
C ILE A 167 13.90 -10.95 19.17
N VAL A 168 14.05 -10.56 17.90
CA VAL A 168 14.36 -11.52 16.81
C VAL A 168 15.72 -12.17 17.01
N GLN A 169 16.76 -11.36 17.18
CA GLN A 169 18.15 -11.84 17.21
C GLN A 169 18.49 -12.62 18.47
N PHE A 170 18.07 -12.15 19.64
CA PHE A 170 18.46 -12.72 20.93
C PHE A 170 17.31 -13.44 21.64
N GLY A 171 16.07 -12.97 21.48
CA GLY A 171 14.90 -13.63 22.05
C GLY A 171 14.58 -14.93 21.32
N PHE A 172 14.27 -14.85 20.02
CA PHE A 172 13.97 -16.02 19.20
C PHE A 172 15.24 -16.79 18.81
N GLY A 173 16.39 -16.11 18.75
CA GLY A 173 17.62 -16.70 18.20
C GLY A 173 17.59 -16.88 16.69
N ILE A 174 16.72 -16.14 15.98
CA ILE A 174 16.68 -16.14 14.51
C ILE A 174 17.73 -15.13 14.02
N PRO A 175 18.70 -15.55 13.18
CA PRO A 175 19.64 -14.60 12.58
C PRO A 175 18.89 -13.52 11.79
N LEU A 176 19.24 -12.24 12.01
CA LEU A 176 18.52 -11.12 11.36
C LEU A 176 18.48 -11.23 9.84
N TRP A 177 19.57 -11.70 9.20
CA TRP A 177 19.59 -11.88 7.74
C TRP A 177 18.51 -12.87 7.28
N LEU A 178 18.28 -13.94 8.03
CA LEU A 178 17.28 -14.95 7.69
C LEU A 178 15.86 -14.41 7.89
N TYR A 179 15.64 -13.65 8.97
CA TYR A 179 14.37 -12.98 9.22
C TYR A 179 14.03 -11.95 8.12
N ILE A 180 15.03 -11.22 7.63
CA ILE A 180 14.89 -10.25 6.55
C ILE A 180 14.61 -10.95 5.21
N LEU A 181 15.43 -11.95 4.85
CA LEU A 181 15.34 -12.60 3.52
C LEU A 181 14.13 -13.52 3.37
N VAL A 182 13.55 -14.00 4.48
CA VAL A 182 12.41 -14.93 4.43
C VAL A 182 11.13 -14.27 4.95
N PRO A 183 10.86 -14.13 6.28
CA PRO A 183 9.63 -13.50 6.77
C PRO A 183 9.32 -12.12 6.20
N VAL A 184 10.28 -11.20 6.25
CA VAL A 184 10.04 -9.81 5.85
C VAL A 184 9.85 -9.70 4.34
N TRP A 185 10.76 -10.30 3.57
CA TRP A 185 10.68 -10.31 2.12
C TRP A 185 9.40 -11.01 1.62
N LEU A 186 9.15 -12.27 2.05
CA LEU A 186 7.93 -13.00 1.64
C LEU A 186 6.65 -12.32 2.13
N GLY A 187 6.67 -11.71 3.32
CA GLY A 187 5.53 -10.95 3.82
C GLY A 187 5.16 -9.79 2.88
N GLN A 188 6.16 -9.06 2.38
CA GLN A 188 5.93 -8.02 1.38
C GLN A 188 5.55 -8.58 0.01
N SER A 189 6.15 -9.70 -0.41
CA SER A 189 5.78 -10.41 -1.64
C SER A 189 4.31 -10.84 -1.63
N LEU A 190 3.80 -11.31 -0.49
CA LEU A 190 2.39 -11.65 -0.34
C LEU A 190 1.49 -10.42 -0.47
N ILE A 191 1.87 -9.29 0.15
CA ILE A 191 1.13 -8.03 -0.01
C ILE A 191 1.16 -7.55 -1.46
N SER A 192 2.26 -7.74 -2.18
CA SER A 192 2.37 -7.29 -3.57
C SER A 192 1.41 -8.01 -4.53
N ILE A 193 0.89 -9.20 -4.17
CA ILE A 193 -0.18 -9.87 -4.93
C ILE A 193 -1.44 -8.98 -4.97
N ARG A 194 -1.79 -8.40 -3.83
CA ARG A 194 -2.93 -7.47 -3.72
C ARG A 194 -2.64 -6.23 -4.56
N THR A 195 -1.52 -5.58 -4.28
CA THR A 195 -1.24 -4.27 -4.84
C THR A 195 -0.97 -4.31 -6.35
N PHE A 196 -0.44 -5.41 -6.89
CA PHE A 196 -0.28 -5.60 -8.34
C PHE A 196 -1.59 -5.41 -9.12
N ALA A 197 -2.73 -5.77 -8.53
CA ALA A 197 -4.03 -5.69 -9.18
C ALA A 197 -4.84 -4.46 -8.79
N GLU A 198 -4.44 -3.71 -7.76
CA GLU A 198 -5.27 -2.62 -7.19
C GLU A 198 -5.64 -1.58 -8.24
N HIS A 199 -4.69 -1.20 -9.11
CA HIS A 199 -4.85 -0.09 -10.04
C HIS A 199 -4.69 -0.42 -11.52
N GLN A 200 -5.45 0.30 -12.36
CA GLN A 200 -5.24 0.42 -13.80
C GLN A 200 -5.54 1.84 -14.27
N TRP A 201 -5.00 2.24 -15.41
CA TRP A 201 -5.42 3.47 -16.06
C TRP A 201 -6.84 3.29 -16.63
N SER A 202 -7.69 4.27 -16.37
CA SER A 202 -8.99 4.43 -17.00
C SER A 202 -9.27 5.92 -17.14
N GLU A 203 -9.90 6.32 -18.25
CA GLU A 203 -10.34 7.71 -18.43
C GLU A 203 -11.34 8.12 -17.36
N HIS A 204 -12.17 7.18 -16.90
CA HIS A 204 -13.05 7.34 -15.75
C HIS A 204 -12.28 7.01 -14.47
N PRO A 205 -12.09 7.94 -13.52
CA PRO A 205 -11.35 7.68 -12.27
C PRO A 205 -11.84 6.44 -11.51
N GLU A 206 -13.14 6.17 -11.58
CA GLU A 206 -13.76 5.04 -10.89
C GLU A 206 -13.39 3.68 -11.50
N GLY A 207 -13.04 3.66 -12.79
CA GLY A 207 -12.52 2.48 -13.47
C GLY A 207 -11.09 2.12 -13.09
N ARG A 208 -10.42 2.92 -12.25
CA ARG A 208 -9.01 2.74 -11.92
C ARG A 208 -8.76 1.77 -10.77
N THR A 209 -9.78 1.40 -9.99
CA THR A 209 -9.62 0.57 -8.78
C THR A 209 -10.38 -0.75 -8.88
N VAL A 210 -9.72 -1.83 -8.48
CA VAL A 210 -10.21 -3.20 -8.70
C VAL A 210 -11.24 -3.65 -7.66
N ILE A 211 -12.07 -4.62 -8.04
CA ILE A 211 -12.78 -5.51 -7.12
C ILE A 211 -12.35 -6.95 -7.39
N VAL A 212 -11.72 -7.59 -6.42
CA VAL A 212 -11.44 -9.04 -6.43
C VAL A 212 -12.40 -9.70 -5.46
N GLU A 213 -13.28 -10.59 -5.91
CA GLU A 213 -14.43 -11.01 -5.10
C GLU A 213 -14.11 -12.09 -4.04
N ARG A 214 -13.88 -13.34 -4.44
CA ARG A 214 -13.80 -14.49 -3.52
C ARG A 214 -12.39 -15.06 -3.50
N SER A 215 -11.60 -14.78 -2.46
CA SER A 215 -10.25 -15.36 -2.34
C SER A 215 -9.95 -15.88 -0.95
N PRO A 216 -9.19 -16.99 -0.82
CA PRO A 216 -8.58 -17.37 0.45
C PRO A 216 -7.70 -16.25 1.04
N LEU A 217 -7.12 -15.40 0.19
CA LEU A 217 -6.29 -14.26 0.62
C LEU A 217 -7.09 -13.07 1.17
N SER A 218 -8.43 -13.07 1.02
CA SER A 218 -9.27 -11.98 1.50
C SER A 218 -9.09 -11.71 3.00
N PHE A 219 -8.91 -12.75 3.81
CA PHE A 219 -8.62 -12.57 5.23
C PHE A 219 -7.25 -11.93 5.45
N LEU A 220 -6.20 -12.41 4.76
CA LEU A 220 -4.85 -11.85 4.89
C LEU A 220 -4.82 -10.36 4.52
N PHE A 221 -5.59 -9.97 3.51
CA PHE A 221 -5.68 -8.59 3.03
C PHE A 221 -6.77 -7.77 3.73
N LEU A 222 -7.42 -8.32 4.77
CA LEU A 222 -8.52 -7.67 5.48
C LEU A 222 -9.56 -7.10 4.52
N ASN A 223 -10.07 -7.96 3.63
CA ASN A 223 -11.05 -7.64 2.61
C ASN A 223 -10.70 -6.46 1.68
N ASN A 224 -9.46 -5.94 1.71
CA ASN A 224 -9.00 -4.87 0.82
C ASN A 224 -8.92 -5.34 -0.65
N ASN A 225 -9.14 -6.63 -0.91
CA ASN A 225 -9.45 -7.14 -2.24
C ASN A 225 -10.70 -6.47 -2.86
N LEU A 226 -11.63 -5.96 -2.04
CA LEU A 226 -12.75 -5.13 -2.48
C LEU A 226 -12.31 -3.65 -2.57
N HIS A 227 -11.20 -3.40 -3.27
CA HIS A 227 -10.43 -2.16 -3.13
C HIS A 227 -11.23 -0.92 -3.54
N PHE A 228 -12.03 -1.00 -4.61
CA PHE A 228 -12.93 0.11 -4.98
C PHE A 228 -13.93 0.46 -3.87
N VAL A 229 -14.53 -0.55 -3.23
CA VAL A 229 -15.48 -0.35 -2.12
C VAL A 229 -14.76 0.33 -0.95
N HIS A 230 -13.52 -0.10 -0.67
CA HIS A 230 -12.67 0.52 0.33
C HIS A 230 -12.36 1.98 -0.02
N HIS A 231 -11.94 2.30 -1.25
CA HIS A 231 -11.70 3.67 -1.71
C HIS A 231 -12.91 4.59 -1.54
N LYS A 232 -14.11 4.10 -1.84
CA LYS A 232 -15.36 4.86 -1.64
C LYS A 232 -15.80 4.98 -0.20
N THR A 233 -15.37 4.06 0.67
CA THR A 233 -15.76 4.04 2.09
C THR A 233 -14.58 3.69 3.01
N PRO A 234 -13.51 4.51 3.05
CA PRO A 234 -12.24 4.11 3.64
C PRO A 234 -12.28 3.92 5.16
N THR A 235 -13.26 4.54 5.83
CA THR A 235 -13.47 4.44 7.29
C THR A 235 -14.42 3.29 7.69
N VAL A 236 -14.84 2.46 6.74
CA VAL A 236 -15.62 1.25 7.02
C VAL A 236 -14.66 0.14 7.40
N ALA A 237 -14.87 -0.41 8.61
CA ALA A 237 -14.04 -1.50 9.11
C ALA A 237 -14.02 -2.69 8.15
N TRP A 238 -12.84 -3.27 7.96
CA TRP A 238 -12.57 -4.29 6.96
C TRP A 238 -13.56 -5.47 6.91
N TYR A 239 -14.04 -5.94 8.07
CA TYR A 239 -14.95 -7.08 8.17
C TYR A 239 -16.38 -6.76 7.71
N LYS A 240 -16.72 -5.47 7.52
CA LYS A 240 -18.02 -5.01 6.98
C LYS A 240 -18.01 -4.88 5.46
N LEU A 241 -16.84 -4.71 4.83
CA LEU A 241 -16.70 -4.55 3.37
C LEU A 241 -17.40 -5.67 2.58
N PRO A 242 -17.29 -6.96 2.95
CA PRO A 242 -17.96 -8.02 2.18
C PRO A 242 -19.48 -7.90 2.19
N LYS A 243 -20.09 -7.47 3.30
CA LYS A 243 -21.54 -7.25 3.35
C LYS A 243 -21.92 -6.04 2.48
N LEU A 244 -21.19 -4.93 2.62
CA LEU A 244 -21.44 -3.71 1.85
C LEU A 244 -21.36 -3.95 0.34
N PHE A 245 -20.41 -4.79 -0.10
CA PHE A 245 -20.30 -5.21 -1.49
C PHE A 245 -21.48 -6.09 -1.90
N ARG A 246 -21.76 -7.17 -1.16
CA ARG A 246 -22.83 -8.13 -1.53
C ARG A 246 -24.21 -7.50 -1.61
N ASP A 247 -24.52 -6.58 -0.70
CA ASP A 247 -25.83 -5.92 -0.65
C ASP A 247 -26.11 -5.09 -1.92
N ARG A 248 -25.07 -4.62 -2.63
CA ARG A 248 -25.17 -3.74 -3.81
C ARG A 248 -24.18 -4.11 -4.92
N ARG A 249 -23.93 -5.41 -5.13
CA ARG A 249 -22.86 -5.90 -6.02
C ARG A 249 -22.89 -5.27 -7.41
N GLU A 250 -24.04 -5.28 -8.06
CA GLU A 250 -24.18 -4.76 -9.43
C GLU A 250 -23.98 -3.24 -9.52
N GLU A 251 -24.33 -2.50 -8.47
CA GLU A 251 -24.07 -1.06 -8.39
C GLU A 251 -22.57 -0.78 -8.31
N TRP A 252 -21.85 -1.49 -7.44
CA TRP A 252 -20.39 -1.35 -7.31
C TRP A 252 -19.65 -1.67 -8.60
N LEU A 253 -20.04 -2.76 -9.28
CA LEU A 253 -19.44 -3.16 -10.55
C LEU A 253 -19.74 -2.16 -11.67
N ARG A 254 -20.96 -1.63 -11.73
CA ARG A 254 -21.30 -0.56 -12.69
C ARG A 254 -20.48 0.70 -12.41
N MET A 255 -20.31 1.07 -11.15
CA MET A 255 -19.56 2.26 -10.76
C MET A 255 -18.07 2.17 -11.10
N ASN A 256 -17.43 1.01 -10.93
CA ASN A 256 -16.01 0.82 -11.26
C ASN A 256 -15.75 0.37 -12.71
N ASN A 257 -16.72 0.58 -13.59
CA ASN A 257 -16.66 0.20 -15.01
C ASN A 257 -16.33 -1.29 -15.24
N GLY A 258 -16.78 -2.16 -14.34
CA GLY A 258 -16.60 -3.62 -14.44
C GLY A 258 -15.17 -4.10 -14.17
N TYR A 259 -14.30 -3.28 -13.57
CA TYR A 259 -12.93 -3.69 -13.26
C TYR A 259 -12.91 -4.70 -12.10
N ALA A 260 -13.13 -5.97 -12.42
CA ALA A 260 -13.26 -7.01 -11.41
C ALA A 260 -12.64 -8.35 -11.82
N TYR A 261 -12.22 -9.10 -10.81
CA TYR A 261 -11.75 -10.48 -10.95
C TYR A 261 -12.48 -11.40 -9.97
N PRO A 262 -12.74 -12.67 -10.34
CA PRO A 262 -13.41 -13.60 -9.44
C PRO A 262 -12.54 -13.92 -8.21
N ASN A 263 -11.22 -13.96 -8.37
CA ASN A 263 -10.25 -14.29 -7.31
C ASN A 263 -8.81 -13.95 -7.74
N TYR A 264 -7.88 -13.94 -6.79
CA TYR A 264 -6.44 -13.73 -7.08
C TYR A 264 -5.80 -14.85 -7.92
N PHE A 265 -6.36 -16.07 -7.92
CA PHE A 265 -5.83 -17.14 -8.77
C PHE A 265 -6.06 -16.85 -10.26
N ALA A 266 -7.18 -16.23 -10.62
CA ALA A 266 -7.44 -15.77 -11.98
C ALA A 266 -6.43 -14.68 -12.40
N LEU A 267 -6.11 -13.74 -11.51
CA LEU A 267 -5.07 -12.74 -11.71
C LEU A 267 -3.69 -13.37 -11.91
N ILE A 268 -3.29 -14.29 -11.03
CA ILE A 268 -2.01 -15.00 -11.14
C ILE A 268 -1.95 -15.78 -12.46
N LYS A 269 -3.01 -16.52 -12.82
CA LYS A 269 -3.05 -17.28 -14.08
C LYS A 269 -2.91 -16.37 -15.30
N ALA A 270 -3.52 -15.18 -15.28
CA ALA A 270 -3.47 -14.24 -16.38
C ALA A 270 -2.13 -13.49 -16.49
N TYR A 271 -1.48 -13.20 -15.35
CA TYR A 271 -0.38 -12.22 -15.27
C TYR A 271 0.90 -12.75 -14.60
N ALA A 272 1.00 -14.05 -14.27
CA ALA A 272 2.21 -14.65 -13.69
C ALA A 272 3.47 -14.22 -14.45
N PHE A 273 3.42 -14.29 -15.78
CA PHE A 273 4.55 -13.96 -16.68
C PHE A 273 4.17 -12.96 -17.76
N LYS A 274 3.05 -12.24 -17.59
CA LYS A 274 2.56 -11.23 -18.52
C LYS A 274 2.33 -9.92 -17.78
N ALA A 275 2.71 -8.81 -18.41
CA ALA A 275 2.39 -7.49 -17.88
C ALA A 275 0.88 -7.24 -17.91
N LYS A 276 0.35 -6.73 -16.79
CA LYS A 276 -1.05 -6.30 -16.71
C LYS A 276 -1.25 -4.94 -17.37
N GLU A 277 -0.39 -4.00 -17.02
CA GLU A 277 -0.39 -2.61 -17.50
C GLU A 277 0.93 -2.28 -18.19
N PRO A 278 1.03 -1.25 -19.04
CA PRO A 278 2.33 -0.71 -19.45
C PRO A 278 3.06 -0.07 -18.25
N ILE A 279 4.39 -0.08 -18.27
CA ILE A 279 5.22 0.60 -17.24
C ILE A 279 5.03 2.12 -17.34
N VAL A 280 5.12 2.65 -18.56
CA VAL A 280 4.92 4.07 -18.81
C VAL A 280 3.43 4.36 -18.80
N HIS A 281 3.03 5.43 -18.11
CA HIS A 281 1.64 5.86 -18.08
C HIS A 281 1.14 6.11 -19.52
N PRO A 282 0.00 5.52 -19.94
CA PRO A 282 -0.44 5.59 -21.33
C PRO A 282 -0.85 7.01 -21.78
N VAL A 283 -1.36 7.84 -20.85
CA VAL A 283 -1.93 9.17 -21.18
C VAL A 283 -1.24 10.34 -20.47
N LEU A 284 -1.16 10.31 -19.14
CA LEU A 284 -0.54 11.37 -18.32
C LEU A 284 0.99 11.39 -18.38
N ARG A 285 1.57 12.53 -18.00
CA ARG A 285 3.03 12.75 -17.76
C ARG A 285 3.93 12.28 -18.91
N ARG A 286 3.54 12.61 -20.14
CA ARG A 286 4.27 12.25 -21.36
C ARG A 286 5.48 13.16 -21.61
N ALA A 287 5.45 14.39 -21.11
CA ALA A 287 6.55 15.35 -21.19
C ALA A 287 6.80 15.99 -19.79
N PRO A 288 7.98 16.59 -19.56
CA PRO A 288 8.23 17.38 -18.35
C PRO A 288 7.26 18.57 -18.29
N GLU A 289 6.50 18.68 -17.20
CA GLU A 289 5.62 19.81 -16.94
C GLU A 289 6.18 20.63 -15.78
N PRO A 290 6.18 21.97 -15.85
CA PRO A 290 6.50 22.79 -14.69
C PRO A 290 5.52 22.43 -13.56
N GLY A 291 6.05 22.10 -12.38
CA GLY A 291 5.24 21.68 -11.23
C GLY A 291 4.13 22.69 -10.95
N ARG A 292 2.87 22.34 -11.23
CA ARG A 292 1.74 23.15 -10.79
C ARG A 292 1.53 22.84 -9.30
N ALA A 293 1.87 23.80 -8.45
CA ALA A 293 1.46 23.76 -7.06
C ALA A 293 -0.06 23.45 -6.99
N PHE A 294 -0.42 22.47 -6.16
CA PHE A 294 -1.82 22.13 -5.91
C PHE A 294 -2.58 23.39 -5.49
N LYS A 295 -3.53 23.82 -6.33
CA LYS A 295 -4.51 24.85 -5.98
C LYS A 295 -5.81 24.13 -5.64
N PRO A 296 -6.12 23.90 -4.36
CA PRO A 296 -7.39 23.29 -4.01
C PRO A 296 -8.53 24.13 -4.59
N ARG A 297 -9.58 23.47 -5.08
CA ARG A 297 -10.75 24.11 -5.67
C ARG A 297 -12.00 23.71 -4.88
N ILE A 298 -12.89 24.66 -4.64
CA ILE A 298 -14.20 24.45 -4.00
C ILE A 298 -15.26 24.46 -5.09
N ARG A 299 -16.33 23.68 -4.92
CA ARG A 299 -17.54 23.82 -5.72
C ARG A 299 -18.11 25.22 -5.52
N ALA A 300 -18.20 25.98 -6.61
CA ALA A 300 -18.79 27.31 -6.63
C ALA A 300 -19.99 27.30 -7.59
N ARG A 301 -21.06 28.01 -7.23
CA ARG A 301 -22.14 28.28 -8.19
C ARG A 301 -21.66 29.34 -9.16
N SER A 302 -21.55 28.99 -10.44
CA SER A 302 -21.38 29.98 -11.51
C SER A 302 -22.76 30.40 -12.02
N ILE A 303 -22.80 31.54 -12.70
CA ILE A 303 -24.02 32.10 -13.32
C ILE A 303 -24.58 31.13 -14.40
N SER A 304 -23.75 30.18 -14.87
CA SER A 304 -24.10 29.14 -15.85
C SER A 304 -24.30 27.73 -15.29
N GLY A 305 -24.21 27.51 -13.96
CA GLY A 305 -24.39 26.19 -13.33
C GLY A 305 -23.37 25.87 -12.22
N LEU A 306 -23.08 24.58 -12.04
CA LEU A 306 -22.05 24.10 -11.09
C LEU A 306 -20.65 24.32 -11.69
N GLY A 307 -19.87 25.22 -11.12
CA GLY A 307 -18.47 25.46 -11.46
C GLY A 307 -17.51 25.10 -10.32
N SER A 308 -16.20 25.17 -10.58
CA SER A 308 -15.17 25.07 -9.54
C SER A 308 -14.43 26.39 -9.43
N ALA A 309 -14.26 26.93 -8.23
CA ALA A 309 -13.45 28.11 -7.96
C ALA A 309 -12.19 27.75 -7.15
N PRO A 310 -11.08 28.49 -7.28
CA PRO A 310 -9.92 28.32 -6.39
C PRO A 310 -10.32 28.57 -4.93
N VAL A 311 -9.75 27.81 -3.98
CA VAL A 311 -9.83 28.16 -2.55
C VAL A 311 -9.14 29.52 -2.36
N PRO A 312 -9.82 30.52 -1.79
CA PRO A 312 -9.21 31.81 -1.45
C PRO A 312 -8.00 31.61 -0.53
N ALA A 313 -6.91 32.34 -0.79
CA ALA A 313 -5.68 32.22 -0.01
C ALA A 313 -5.79 32.83 1.41
N GLU A 314 -6.82 33.64 1.64
CA GLU A 314 -7.15 34.21 2.95
C GLU A 314 -8.56 33.74 3.36
N PRO A 315 -8.79 33.44 4.65
CA PRO A 315 -10.14 33.18 5.14
C PRO A 315 -11.03 34.39 4.85
N PRO A 316 -12.32 34.21 4.52
CA PRO A 316 -13.24 35.32 4.37
C PRO A 316 -13.20 36.17 5.64
N LYS A 317 -12.95 37.47 5.48
CA LYS A 317 -13.16 38.44 6.56
C LYS A 317 -14.65 38.66 6.69
N GLU A 318 -15.32 37.78 7.42
CA GLU A 318 -16.62 37.95 8.07
C GLU A 318 -16.87 36.78 9.02
#